data_AF-A0A1T5DMW7-F1
#
_entry.id   AF-A0A1T5DMW7-F1
#
_cell.length_a   1.000
_cell.length_b   1.000
_cell.length_c   1.000
_cell.angle_alpha   90.00
_cell.angle_beta   90.00
_cell.angle_gamma   90.00
#
_symmetry.space_group_name_H-M   'P 1'
#
loop_
_entity.id
_entity.type
_entity.pdbx_description
1 polymer ?
#
loop_
_entity_poly.entity_id
_entity_poly.type
_entity_poly.pdbx_seq_one_letter_code
_entity_poly.pdbx_strand_id
1 'polypeptide(L)'
;MEALLQIILAGLTVYLSIIIGWYIIMAVANWRIFTKAGEAGWKSLIPFLNSYVLFKISWKGRMFWVMVLTLVLGSVLTSMAGEEGGILAILGAVFSLVSSVIGIINVHKLSKAFGHGIGFTLGLLFLSPIFTLILGLGKSQYRGPDGSLDLL
;
A
#
# COMPACT_ATOMS: atom_id res chain seq x y z
N MET A 1 27.60 32.02 1.39
CA MET A 1 26.54 31.21 2.04
C MET A 1 25.19 31.36 1.35
N GLU A 2 24.76 32.58 0.98
CA GLU A 2 23.51 32.83 0.25
C GLU A 2 23.33 32.03 -1.05
N ALA A 3 24.35 31.98 -1.93
CA ALA A 3 24.26 31.22 -3.18
C ALA A 3 24.06 29.70 -2.96
N LEU A 4 24.69 29.15 -1.91
CA LEU A 4 24.53 27.74 -1.54
C LEU A 4 23.10 27.47 -1.05
N LEU A 5 22.55 28.36 -0.22
CA LEU A 5 21.18 28.27 0.27
C LEU A 5 20.17 28.30 -0.88
N GLN A 6 20.35 29.20 -1.86
CA GLN A 6 19.48 29.28 -3.03
C GLN A 6 19.50 28.02 -3.88
N ILE A 7 20.68 27.41 -4.08
CA ILE A 7 20.81 26.13 -4.80
C ILE A 7 20.08 25.01 -4.06
N ILE A 8 20.22 24.94 -2.74
CA ILE A 8 19.53 23.93 -1.91
C ILE A 8 18.01 24.12 -2.00
N LEU A 9 17.51 25.35 -1.84
CA LEU A 9 16.08 25.64 -1.92
C LEU A 9 15.51 25.33 -3.31
N ALA A 10 16.19 25.71 -4.38
CA ALA A 10 15.78 25.39 -5.74
C ALA A 10 15.72 23.87 -5.97
N GLY A 11 16.72 23.13 -5.50
CA GLY A 11 16.74 21.66 -5.54
C GLY A 11 15.57 21.05 -4.77
N LEU A 12 15.29 21.54 -3.56
CA LEU A 12 14.14 21.11 -2.76
C LEU A 12 12.81 21.41 -3.46
N THR A 13 12.65 22.59 -4.07
CA THR A 13 11.43 22.96 -4.79
C THR A 13 11.17 22.04 -5.97
N VAL A 14 12.19 21.72 -6.77
CA VAL A 14 12.08 20.79 -7.90
C VAL A 14 11.71 19.39 -7.40
N TYR A 15 12.39 18.90 -6.37
CA TYR A 15 12.12 17.60 -5.76
C TYR A 15 10.69 17.48 -5.23
N LEU A 16 10.20 18.49 -4.49
CA LEU A 16 8.83 18.52 -3.98
C LEU A 16 7.80 18.55 -5.11
N SER A 17 8.06 19.30 -6.18
CA SER A 17 7.18 19.39 -7.35
C SER A 17 7.03 18.03 -8.05
N ILE A 18 8.13 17.27 -8.18
CA ILE A 18 8.12 15.91 -8.74
C ILE A 18 7.33 14.95 -7.86
N ILE A 19 7.54 14.97 -6.54
CA ILE A 19 6.81 14.11 -5.60
C ILE A 19 5.32 14.40 -5.60
N ILE A 20 4.92 15.68 -5.63
CA ILE A 20 3.51 16.08 -5.69
C ILE A 20 2.88 15.56 -6.98
N GLY A 21 3.53 15.76 -8.13
CA GLY A 21 3.05 15.23 -9.41
C GLY A 21 2.90 13.71 -9.40
N TRP A 22 3.90 13.00 -8.86
CA TRP A 22 3.88 11.55 -8.72
C TRP A 22 2.74 11.06 -7.81
N TYR A 23 2.55 11.73 -6.66
CA TYR A 23 1.48 11.44 -5.73
C TYR A 23 0.10 11.61 -6.37
N ILE A 24 -0.12 12.70 -7.13
CA ILE A 24 -1.39 12.96 -7.83
C ILE A 24 -1.71 11.81 -8.81
N ILE A 25 -0.72 11.37 -9.60
CA ILE A 25 -0.90 10.26 -10.54
C ILE A 25 -1.33 8.97 -9.81
N MET A 26 -0.67 8.64 -8.69
CA MET A 26 -1.02 7.47 -7.88
C MET A 26 -2.39 7.61 -7.22
N ALA A 27 -2.72 8.80 -6.74
CA ALA A 27 -4.02 9.11 -6.15
C ALA A 27 -5.16 8.91 -7.15
N VAL A 28 -4.99 9.35 -8.40
CA VAL A 28 -5.95 9.15 -9.49
C VAL A 28 -6.07 7.67 -9.85
N ALA A 29 -4.96 6.92 -9.89
CA ALA A 29 -4.98 5.48 -10.13
C ALA A 29 -5.81 4.74 -9.05
N ASN A 30 -5.51 5.01 -7.78
CA ASN A 30 -6.23 4.43 -6.65
C ASN A 30 -7.70 4.87 -6.60
N TRP A 31 -7.99 6.12 -6.94
CA TRP A 31 -9.37 6.60 -7.07
C TRP A 31 -10.12 5.73 -8.07
N ARG A 32 -9.51 5.44 -9.23
CA ARG A 32 -10.13 4.62 -10.28
C ARG A 32 -10.30 3.17 -9.85
N ILE A 33 -9.32 2.58 -9.16
CA ILE A 33 -9.46 1.25 -8.52
C ILE A 33 -10.69 1.21 -7.61
N PHE A 34 -10.88 2.24 -6.77
CA PHE A 34 -12.00 2.28 -5.81
C PHE A 34 -13.33 2.40 -6.52
N THR A 35 -13.43 3.29 -7.50
CA THR A 35 -14.67 3.44 -8.29
C THR A 35 -15.03 2.17 -9.06
N LYS A 36 -14.03 1.41 -9.54
CA LYS A 36 -14.27 0.10 -10.19
C LYS A 36 -14.82 -0.93 -9.20
N ALA A 37 -14.43 -0.85 -7.93
CA ALA A 37 -14.92 -1.71 -6.86
C ALA A 37 -16.22 -1.22 -6.21
N GLY A 38 -16.87 -0.18 -6.75
CA GLY A 38 -18.09 0.40 -6.18
C GLY A 38 -17.86 1.26 -4.93
N GLU A 39 -16.61 1.59 -4.60
CA GLU A 39 -16.24 2.44 -3.48
C GLU A 39 -16.03 3.90 -3.92
N ALA A 40 -16.28 4.83 -3.01
CA ALA A 40 -16.09 6.25 -3.30
C ALA A 40 -14.60 6.56 -3.50
N GLY A 41 -14.24 7.10 -4.67
CA GLY A 41 -12.85 7.29 -5.06
C GLY A 41 -12.05 8.25 -4.16
N TRP A 42 -12.67 9.29 -3.60
CA TRP A 42 -12.00 10.24 -2.70
C TRP A 42 -11.38 9.59 -1.47
N LYS A 43 -11.86 8.39 -1.09
CA LYS A 43 -11.28 7.60 -0.01
C LYS A 43 -9.81 7.26 -0.27
N SER A 44 -9.35 7.30 -1.52
CA SER A 44 -7.95 7.06 -1.88
C SER A 44 -7.00 8.19 -1.46
N LEU A 45 -7.53 9.40 -1.24
CA LEU A 45 -6.72 10.58 -0.90
C LEU A 45 -6.28 10.60 0.56
N ILE A 46 -7.02 9.92 1.44
CA ILE A 46 -6.73 9.86 2.87
C ILE A 46 -5.90 8.59 3.11
N PRO A 47 -4.63 8.68 3.56
CA PRO A 47 -3.72 7.53 3.61
C PRO A 47 -4.25 6.30 4.35
N PHE A 48 -4.83 6.51 5.54
CA PHE A 48 -5.39 5.43 6.36
C PHE A 48 -6.63 4.81 5.72
N LEU A 49 -7.51 5.65 5.16
CA LEU A 49 -8.74 5.18 4.52
C LEU A 49 -8.44 4.47 3.21
N ASN A 50 -7.44 4.94 2.45
CA ASN A 50 -6.95 4.29 1.24
C ASN A 50 -6.51 2.86 1.54
N SER A 51 -5.66 2.69 2.54
CA SER A 51 -5.17 1.37 2.96
C SER A 51 -6.32 0.47 3.41
N TYR A 52 -7.21 0.97 4.27
CA TYR A 52 -8.36 0.21 4.75
C TYR A 52 -9.27 -0.26 3.60
N VAL A 53 -9.61 0.63 2.66
CA VAL A 53 -10.47 0.30 1.52
C VAL A 53 -9.78 -0.68 0.58
N LEU A 54 -8.47 -0.55 0.35
CA LEU A 54 -7.68 -1.53 -0.41
C LEU A 54 -7.79 -2.93 0.22
N PHE A 55 -7.65 -3.05 1.54
CA PHE A 55 -7.86 -4.32 2.25
C PHE A 55 -9.30 -4.82 2.14
N LYS A 56 -10.28 -3.92 2.21
CA LYS A 56 -11.70 -4.24 2.08
C LYS A 56 -12.05 -4.84 0.72
N ILE A 57 -11.54 -4.25 -0.37
CA ILE A 57 -11.87 -4.70 -1.74
C ILE A 57 -11.00 -5.89 -2.18
N SER A 58 -9.79 -6.04 -1.65
CA SER A 58 -8.91 -7.15 -2.07
C SER A 58 -9.16 -8.43 -1.30
N TRP A 59 -9.35 -8.35 0.01
CA TRP A 59 -9.37 -9.50 0.90
C TRP A 59 -10.44 -9.36 1.99
N LYS A 60 -10.12 -8.69 3.10
CA LYS A 60 -11.05 -8.42 4.22
C LYS A 60 -10.61 -7.16 4.95
N GLY A 61 -11.53 -6.23 5.19
CA GLY A 61 -11.23 -4.98 5.93
C GLY A 61 -10.69 -5.19 7.35
N ARG A 62 -10.98 -6.33 8.00
CA ARG A 62 -10.42 -6.69 9.31
C ARG A 62 -8.90 -6.89 9.29
N MET A 63 -8.34 -7.34 8.17
CA MET A 63 -6.90 -7.61 8.04
C MET A 63 -6.06 -6.33 8.09
N PHE A 64 -6.65 -5.19 7.72
CA PHE A 64 -6.02 -3.89 7.93
C PHE A 64 -5.72 -3.64 9.42
N TRP A 65 -6.68 -3.91 10.31
CA TRP A 65 -6.48 -3.73 11.75
C TRP A 65 -5.49 -4.72 12.34
N VAL A 66 -5.46 -5.97 11.83
CA VAL A 66 -4.44 -6.96 12.20
C VAL A 66 -3.05 -6.50 11.75
N MET A 67 -2.92 -5.94 10.55
CA MET A 67 -1.67 -5.36 10.06
C MET A 67 -1.22 -4.20 10.93
N VAL A 68 -2.11 -3.26 11.26
CA VAL A 68 -1.80 -2.13 12.16
C VAL A 68 -1.37 -2.63 13.54
N LEU A 69 -2.09 -3.58 14.13
CA LEU A 69 -1.75 -4.15 15.43
C LEU A 69 -0.37 -4.80 15.42
N THR A 70 -0.09 -5.66 14.44
CA THR A 70 1.20 -6.36 14.32
C THR A 70 2.36 -5.40 14.05
N LEU A 71 2.14 -4.36 13.25
CA LEU A 71 3.14 -3.34 12.98
C LEU A 71 3.46 -2.52 14.23
N VAL A 72 2.43 -2.09 14.96
CA VAL A 72 2.60 -1.36 16.22
C VAL A 72 3.30 -2.24 17.25
N LEU A 73 2.86 -3.47 17.46
CA LEU A 73 3.50 -4.41 18.39
C LEU A 73 4.96 -4.67 18.02
N GLY A 74 5.27 -4.89 16.73
CA GLY A 74 6.63 -5.04 16.25
C GLY A 74 7.49 -3.83 16.59
N SER A 75 7.01 -2.62 16.26
CA SER A 75 7.73 -1.37 16.52
C SER A 75 7.95 -1.11 18.01
N VAL A 76 6.94 -1.37 18.85
CA VAL A 76 7.03 -1.21 20.30
C VAL A 76 8.02 -2.21 20.89
N LEU A 77 7.92 -3.49 20.54
CA LEU A 77 8.84 -4.52 21.04
C LEU A 77 10.29 -4.25 20.65
N THR A 78 10.54 -3.83 19.42
CA THR A 78 11.89 -3.44 18.97
C THR A 78 12.37 -2.18 19.67
N SER A 79 11.51 -1.18 19.90
CA SER A 79 11.87 0.02 20.67
C SER A 79 12.20 -0.28 22.14
N MET A 80 11.58 -1.32 22.71
CA MET A 80 11.82 -1.79 24.08
C MET A 80 13.04 -2.70 24.20
N ALA A 81 13.51 -3.30 23.09
CA ALA A 81 14.62 -4.24 23.11
C ALA A 81 15.99 -3.60 23.40
N GLY A 82 16.09 -2.27 23.27
CA GLY A 82 17.35 -1.53 23.45
C GLY A 82 18.41 -1.86 22.39
N GLU A 83 19.61 -1.29 22.54
CA GLU A 83 20.72 -1.51 21.60
C GLU A 83 21.37 -2.89 21.73
N GLU A 84 21.24 -3.54 22.89
CA GLU A 84 21.84 -4.85 23.15
C GLU A 84 21.13 -6.00 22.43
N GLY A 85 19.96 -5.76 21.83
CA GLY A 85 19.32 -6.70 20.90
C GLY A 85 19.09 -8.08 21.50
N GLY A 86 18.02 -8.24 22.30
CA GLY A 86 17.67 -9.52 22.92
C GLY A 86 16.54 -10.28 22.21
N ILE A 87 15.94 -11.24 22.93
CA ILE A 87 14.76 -11.99 22.47
C ILE A 87 13.59 -11.07 22.07
N LEU A 88 13.47 -9.90 22.72
CA LEU A 88 12.48 -8.88 22.38
C LEU A 88 12.67 -8.31 20.97
N ALA A 89 13.92 -8.11 20.53
CA ALA A 89 14.21 -7.65 19.16
C ALA A 89 13.82 -8.72 18.13
N ILE A 90 14.08 -10.00 18.43
CA ILE A 90 13.68 -11.13 17.59
C ILE A 90 12.15 -11.21 17.50
N LEU A 91 11.44 -11.09 18.63
CA LEU A 91 9.97 -11.06 18.64
C LEU A 91 9.43 -9.88 17.83
N GLY A 92 9.98 -8.67 18.01
CA GLY A 92 9.61 -7.49 17.22
C GLY A 92 9.84 -7.68 15.72
N ALA A 93 10.94 -8.32 15.33
CA ALA A 93 11.22 -8.69 13.95
C ALA A 93 10.22 -9.71 13.40
N VAL A 94 9.83 -10.72 14.19
CA VAL A 94 8.79 -11.70 13.80
C VAL A 94 7.45 -11.00 13.56
N PHE A 95 7.01 -10.10 14.44
CA PHE A 95 5.79 -9.31 14.22
C PHE A 95 5.87 -8.46 12.95
N SER A 96 7.02 -7.83 12.69
CA SER A 96 7.26 -7.04 11.47
C SER A 96 7.23 -7.90 10.19
N LEU A 97 7.73 -9.14 10.27
CA LEU A 97 7.62 -10.12 9.18
C LEU A 97 6.18 -10.52 8.92
N VAL A 98 5.38 -10.76 9.98
CA VAL A 98 3.95 -11.06 9.83
C VAL A 98 3.22 -9.89 9.14
N SER A 99 3.48 -8.65 9.53
CA SER A 99 2.91 -7.47 8.86
C SER A 99 3.30 -7.40 7.39
N SER A 100 4.56 -7.71 7.06
CA SER A 100 5.06 -7.75 5.67
C SER A 100 4.35 -8.83 4.85
N VAL A 101 4.18 -10.04 5.41
CA VAL A 101 3.44 -11.14 4.78
C VAL A 101 1.98 -10.74 4.53
N ILE A 102 1.32 -10.08 5.48
CA ILE A 102 -0.05 -9.57 5.29
C ILE A 102 -0.10 -8.58 4.11
N GLY A 103 0.89 -7.70 3.99
CA GLY A 103 1.01 -6.77 2.86
C GLY A 103 1.14 -7.49 1.51
N ILE A 104 1.99 -8.52 1.43
CA ILE A 104 2.17 -9.33 0.21
C ILE A 104 0.88 -10.07 -0.15
N ILE A 105 0.21 -10.66 0.84
CA ILE A 105 -1.08 -11.33 0.64
C ILE A 105 -2.11 -10.33 0.11
N ASN A 106 -2.20 -9.12 0.69
CA ASN A 106 -3.11 -8.08 0.22
C ASN A 106 -2.88 -7.71 -1.25
N VAL A 107 -1.62 -7.58 -1.69
CA VAL A 107 -1.27 -7.31 -3.10
C VAL A 107 -1.65 -8.50 -4.01
N HIS A 108 -1.41 -9.73 -3.57
CA HIS A 108 -1.82 -10.92 -4.31
C HIS A 108 -3.34 -11.01 -4.46
N LYS A 109 -4.05 -10.74 -3.37
CA LYS A 109 -5.50 -10.75 -3.28
C LYS A 109 -6.12 -9.63 -4.12
N LEU A 110 -5.50 -8.46 -4.15
CA LEU A 110 -5.88 -7.35 -5.03
C LEU A 110 -5.73 -7.74 -6.51
N SER A 111 -4.60 -8.35 -6.88
CA SER A 111 -4.39 -8.88 -8.24
C SER A 111 -5.51 -9.85 -8.66
N LYS A 112 -5.84 -10.80 -7.76
CA LYS A 112 -6.94 -11.77 -7.94
C LYS A 112 -8.32 -11.12 -8.01
N ALA A 113 -8.59 -10.10 -7.20
CA ALA A 113 -9.86 -9.37 -7.20
C ALA A 113 -10.14 -8.65 -8.52
N PHE A 114 -9.10 -8.39 -9.33
CA PHE A 114 -9.22 -7.86 -10.69
C PHE A 114 -9.01 -8.93 -11.78
N GLY A 115 -8.96 -10.21 -11.41
CA GLY A 115 -8.86 -11.34 -12.33
C GLY A 115 -7.46 -11.62 -12.87
N HIS A 116 -6.39 -11.14 -12.23
CA HIS A 116 -5.01 -11.37 -12.68
C HIS A 116 -4.31 -12.50 -11.91
N GLY A 117 -3.28 -13.06 -12.53
CA GLY A 117 -2.47 -14.15 -11.97
C GLY A 117 -1.27 -13.69 -11.15
N ILE A 118 -0.38 -14.64 -10.85
CA ILE A 118 0.80 -14.43 -9.98
C ILE A 118 1.83 -13.48 -10.63
N GLY A 119 1.98 -13.50 -11.96
CA GLY A 119 2.88 -12.59 -12.66
C GLY A 119 2.50 -11.11 -12.47
N PHE A 120 1.20 -10.82 -12.45
CA PHE A 120 0.71 -9.46 -12.17
C PHE A 120 0.90 -9.08 -10.69
N THR A 121 0.78 -10.04 -9.77
CA THR A 121 1.13 -9.83 -8.35
C THR A 121 2.60 -9.44 -8.19
N LEU A 122 3.52 -10.15 -8.85
CA LEU A 122 4.94 -9.82 -8.82
C LEU A 122 5.19 -8.43 -9.44
N GLY A 123 4.48 -8.10 -10.52
CA GLY A 123 4.47 -6.76 -11.09
C GLY A 123 4.01 -5.69 -10.10
N LEU A 124 2.94 -5.92 -9.35
CA LEU A 124 2.49 -5.02 -8.28
C LEU A 124 3.48 -4.93 -7.10
N LEU A 125 4.26 -5.97 -6.84
CA LEU A 125 5.20 -6.01 -5.71
C LEU A 125 6.51 -5.28 -6.04
N PHE A 126 7.10 -5.52 -7.21
CA PHE A 126 8.37 -4.91 -7.61
C PHE A 126 8.21 -3.61 -8.41
N LEU A 127 7.13 -3.49 -9.18
CA LEU A 127 6.81 -2.35 -10.05
C LEU A 127 5.44 -1.76 -9.71
N SER A 128 5.17 -1.67 -8.41
CA SER A 128 3.89 -1.22 -7.85
C SER A 128 3.28 0.00 -8.53
N PRO A 129 4.04 1.08 -8.81
CA PRO A 129 3.45 2.28 -9.40
C PRO A 129 2.86 2.03 -10.79
N ILE A 130 3.58 1.30 -11.64
CA ILE A 130 3.16 1.01 -13.03
C ILE A 130 1.96 0.07 -13.02
N PHE A 131 2.00 -0.99 -12.22
CA PHE A 131 0.92 -1.97 -12.18
C PHE A 131 -0.34 -1.43 -11.50
N THR A 132 -0.21 -0.52 -10.53
CA THR A 132 -1.34 0.20 -9.94
C THR A 132 -2.02 1.11 -10.96
N LEU A 133 -1.24 1.80 -11.81
CA LEU A 133 -1.77 2.56 -12.94
C LEU A 133 -2.51 1.67 -13.94
N ILE A 134 -1.94 0.52 -14.29
CA ILE A 134 -2.59 -0.46 -15.19
C ILE A 134 -3.89 -0.98 -14.56
N LEU A 135 -3.89 -1.27 -13.27
CA LEU A 135 -5.07 -1.76 -12.55
C LEU A 135 -6.18 -0.70 -12.51
N GLY A 136 -5.83 0.54 -12.16
CA GLY A 136 -6.78 1.64 -12.02
C GLY A 136 -7.26 2.21 -13.35
N LEU A 137 -6.35 2.54 -14.25
CA LEU A 137 -6.64 3.22 -15.51
C LEU A 137 -6.85 2.26 -16.70
N GLY A 138 -6.36 1.03 -16.59
CA GLY A 138 -6.53 0.02 -17.64
C GLY A 138 -7.93 -0.58 -17.70
N LYS A 139 -8.10 -1.60 -18.55
CA LYS A 139 -9.40 -2.23 -18.85
C LYS A 139 -9.88 -3.21 -17.78
N SER A 140 -9.04 -3.56 -16.81
CA SER A 140 -9.35 -4.57 -15.79
C SER A 140 -10.56 -4.16 -14.96
N GLN A 141 -11.50 -5.09 -14.80
CA GLN A 141 -12.72 -4.90 -14.02
C GLN A 141 -12.60 -5.59 -12.67
N TYR A 142 -13.20 -4.99 -11.65
CA TYR A 142 -13.28 -5.59 -10.32
C TYR A 142 -14.26 -6.76 -10.34
N ARG A 143 -13.86 -7.89 -9.75
CA ARG A 143 -14.62 -9.15 -9.71
C ARG A 143 -15.04 -9.58 -8.31
N GLY A 144 -14.71 -8.80 -7.28
CA GLY A 144 -14.96 -9.14 -5.88
C GLY A 144 -13.69 -9.56 -5.11
N PRO A 145 -13.73 -9.56 -3.77
CA PRO A 145 -12.61 -10.02 -2.95
C PRO A 145 -12.25 -11.47 -3.30
N ASP A 146 -10.97 -11.81 -3.33
CA ASP A 146 -10.48 -13.16 -3.69
C ASP A 146 -10.77 -13.65 -5.12
N GLY A 147 -11.44 -12.84 -5.96
CA GLY A 147 -11.91 -13.28 -7.28
C GLY A 147 -13.04 -14.33 -7.20
N SER A 148 -13.67 -14.51 -6.03
CA SER A 148 -14.93 -15.24 -5.96
C SER A 148 -15.99 -14.36 -6.60
N LEU A 149 -16.54 -14.83 -7.73
CA LEU A 149 -17.93 -14.54 -8.04
C LEU A 149 -18.70 -15.15 -6.88
N ASP A 150 -19.06 -14.33 -5.88
CA ASP A 150 -20.11 -14.70 -4.94
C ASP A 150 -21.39 -14.78 -5.79
N LEU A 151 -21.58 -15.94 -6.44
CA LEU A 151 -22.84 -16.40 -6.99
C LEU A 151 -23.74 -16.71 -5.80
N LEU A 152 -24.26 -15.68 -5.16
CA LEU A 152 -25.43 -15.72 -4.28
C LEU A 152 -26.27 -14.45 -4.52
#